data_AF-A0A0C2VFW5-F1
#
_entry.id   AF-A0A0C2VFW5-F1
#
_cell.length_a   1.000
_cell.length_b   1.000
_cell.length_c   1.000
_cell.angle_alpha   90.00
_cell.angle_beta   90.00
_cell.angle_gamma   90.00
#
_symmetry.space_group_name_H-M   'P 1'
#
loop_
_entity.id
_entity.type
_entity.pdbx_description
1 polymer ?
#
loop_
_entity_poly.entity_id
_entity_poly.type
_entity_poly.pdbx_seq_one_letter_code
_entity_poly.pdbx_strand_id
1 'polypeptide(L)'
;MSVLENWQQWKSFLGDKVVHAQEGGMEKNKMSEVAFQIGDYLAKNVDPKNEQERVLADLWSVANTEEQHVIANLMVRLTSHDETH
;
A
#
# COMPACT_ATOMS: atom_id res chain seq x y z
N MET A 1 -0.15 22.93 2.43
CA MET A 1 -0.45 21.50 2.52
C MET A 1 0.80 20.76 2.11
N SER A 2 1.41 20.10 3.09
CA SER A 2 2.77 19.56 3.01
C SER A 2 2.75 18.22 2.28
N VAL A 3 3.82 17.91 1.55
CA VAL A 3 4.11 16.63 0.89
C VAL A 3 3.83 15.41 1.80
N LEU A 4 3.94 15.61 3.12
CA LEU A 4 3.70 14.63 4.18
C LEU A 4 2.22 14.29 4.44
N GLU A 5 1.28 15.18 4.13
CA GLU A 5 -0.16 14.98 4.40
C GLU A 5 -0.73 13.81 3.60
N ASN A 6 -0.39 13.71 2.30
CA ASN A 6 -0.91 12.65 1.44
C ASN A 6 -0.29 11.28 1.76
N TRP A 7 1.02 11.24 2.01
CA TRP A 7 1.71 9.99 2.31
C TRP A 7 1.24 9.36 3.62
N GLN A 8 1.02 10.17 4.67
CA GLN A 8 0.49 9.62 5.92
C GLN A 8 -0.97 9.20 5.82
N GLN A 9 -1.79 9.96 5.11
CA GLN A 9 -3.18 9.61 4.89
C GLN A 9 -3.30 8.30 4.07
N TRP A 10 -2.39 8.10 3.12
CA TRP A 10 -2.26 6.88 2.36
C TRP A 10 -1.87 5.68 3.23
N LYS A 11 -0.85 5.83 4.09
CA LYS A 11 -0.44 4.79 5.04
C LYS A 11 -1.55 4.42 6.01
N SER A 12 -2.26 5.42 6.54
CA SER A 12 -3.42 5.19 7.42
C SER A 12 -4.52 4.44 6.69
N PHE A 13 -4.83 4.80 5.44
CA PHE A 13 -5.85 4.10 4.65
C PHE A 13 -5.48 2.62 4.41
N LEU A 14 -4.23 2.35 4.03
CA LEU A 14 -3.76 0.98 3.83
C LEU A 14 -3.76 0.20 5.15
N GLY A 15 -3.27 0.81 6.23
CA GLY A 15 -3.26 0.27 7.58
C GLY A 15 -4.67 -0.11 8.05
N ASP A 16 -5.63 0.80 7.94
CA ASP A 16 -7.03 0.55 8.31
C ASP A 16 -7.63 -0.62 7.53
N LYS A 17 -7.36 -0.72 6.22
CA LYS A 17 -7.84 -1.83 5.39
C LYS A 17 -7.21 -3.16 5.78
N VAL A 18 -5.94 -3.15 6.14
CA VAL A 18 -5.19 -4.32 6.61
C VAL A 18 -5.69 -4.77 7.98
N VAL A 19 -5.83 -3.85 8.94
CA VAL A 19 -6.32 -4.14 10.30
C VAL A 19 -7.73 -4.72 10.23
N HIS A 20 -8.62 -4.09 9.46
CA HIS A 20 -9.99 -4.58 9.30
C HIS A 20 -10.04 -5.96 8.62
N ALA A 21 -9.10 -6.23 7.72
CA ALA A 21 -8.95 -7.54 7.11
C ALA A 21 -8.46 -8.61 8.11
N GLN A 22 -7.55 -8.26 9.01
CA GLN A 22 -7.01 -9.15 10.02
C GLN A 22 -8.04 -9.49 11.12
N GLU A 23 -8.78 -8.48 11.59
CA GLU A 23 -9.81 -8.63 12.64
C GLU A 23 -10.99 -9.49 12.18
N GLY A 24 -11.29 -9.51 10.89
CA GLY A 24 -12.30 -10.38 10.27
C GLY A 24 -11.90 -11.86 10.14
N GLY A 25 -10.71 -12.26 10.60
CA GLY A 25 -10.22 -13.64 10.52
C GLY A 25 -9.78 -14.06 9.12
N MET A 26 -9.42 -13.13 8.24
CA MET A 26 -8.91 -13.47 6.91
C MET A 26 -7.49 -14.06 6.96
N GLU A 27 -7.27 -15.16 6.24
CA GLU A 27 -5.95 -15.74 6.07
C GLU A 27 -4.98 -14.78 5.38
N LYS A 28 -3.68 -14.89 5.72
CA LYS A 28 -2.60 -14.04 5.18
C LYS A 28 -2.61 -13.91 3.65
N ASN A 29 -3.02 -14.95 2.92
CA ASN A 29 -3.13 -14.91 1.46
C ASN A 29 -4.16 -13.87 0.96
N LYS A 30 -5.28 -13.69 1.67
CA LYS A 30 -6.28 -12.66 1.33
C LYS A 30 -5.79 -11.25 1.65
N MET A 31 -4.89 -11.10 2.62
CA MET A 31 -4.27 -9.81 2.95
C MET A 31 -3.41 -9.30 1.78
N SER A 32 -2.61 -10.18 1.19
CA SER A 32 -1.80 -9.86 0.00
C SER A 32 -2.68 -9.48 -1.20
N GLU A 33 -3.87 -10.05 -1.30
CA GLU A 33 -4.84 -9.78 -2.36
C GLU A 33 -5.50 -8.40 -2.19
N VAL A 34 -5.86 -8.02 -0.97
CA VAL A 34 -6.35 -6.66 -0.64
C VAL A 34 -5.26 -5.63 -0.89
N ALA A 35 -4.02 -5.89 -0.45
CA ALA A 35 -2.90 -4.99 -0.69
C ALA A 35 -2.57 -4.86 -2.19
N PHE A 36 -2.72 -5.93 -2.97
CA PHE A 36 -2.57 -5.91 -4.42
C PHE A 36 -3.64 -5.04 -5.09
N GLN A 37 -4.91 -5.19 -4.70
CA GLN A 37 -6.01 -4.35 -5.21
C GLN A 37 -5.80 -2.87 -4.87
N ILE A 38 -5.29 -2.58 -3.68
CA ILE A 38 -4.97 -1.20 -3.29
C ILE A 38 -3.79 -0.67 -4.13
N GLY A 39 -2.71 -1.45 -4.31
CA GLY A 39 -1.60 -1.09 -5.19
C GLY A 39 -2.04 -0.80 -6.63
N ASP A 40 -2.90 -1.65 -7.20
CA ASP A 40 -3.45 -1.47 -8.54
C ASP A 40 -4.36 -0.23 -8.64
N TYR A 41 -5.20 0.02 -7.62
CA TYR A 41 -6.02 1.23 -7.57
C TYR A 41 -5.16 2.50 -7.55
N LEU A 42 -4.08 2.50 -6.78
CA LEU A 42 -3.18 3.65 -6.66
C LEU A 42 -2.41 3.90 -7.94
N ALA A 43 -1.81 2.86 -8.52
CA ALA A 43 -1.08 2.97 -9.77
C ALA A 43 -1.95 3.50 -10.93
N LYS A 44 -3.26 3.21 -10.90
CA LYS A 44 -4.20 3.63 -11.94
C LYS A 44 -4.92 4.97 -11.68
N ASN A 45 -5.17 5.32 -10.42
CA ASN A 45 -6.09 6.42 -10.07
C ASN A 45 -5.46 7.55 -9.26
N VAL A 46 -4.24 7.37 -8.75
CA VAL A 46 -3.54 8.42 -7.99
C VAL A 46 -2.45 8.99 -8.86
N ASP A 47 -2.65 10.23 -9.33
CA ASP A 47 -1.56 11.04 -9.87
C ASP A 47 -0.57 11.30 -8.72
N PRO A 48 0.68 10.82 -8.80
CA PRO A 48 1.61 10.90 -7.70
C PRO A 48 1.87 12.37 -7.34
N LYS A 49 1.45 12.76 -6.12
CA LYS A 49 1.53 14.15 -5.63
C LYS A 49 2.86 14.45 -4.95
N ASN A 50 3.67 13.43 -4.71
CA ASN A 50 5.00 13.52 -4.13
C ASN A 50 5.97 12.49 -4.74
N GLU A 51 7.26 12.63 -4.42
CA GLU A 51 8.31 11.77 -4.95
C GLU A 51 8.20 10.33 -4.45
N GLN A 52 7.71 10.11 -3.22
CA GLN A 52 7.53 8.77 -2.64
C GLN A 52 6.46 7.97 -3.40
N GLU A 53 5.31 8.58 -3.65
CA GLU A 53 4.22 8.02 -4.45
C GLU A 53 4.66 7.78 -5.90
N ARG A 54 5.45 8.70 -6.47
CA ARG A 54 5.99 8.55 -7.84
C ARG A 54 6.90 7.32 -7.95
N VAL A 55 7.83 7.14 -7.02
CA VAL A 55 8.72 5.98 -7.02
C VAL A 55 7.93 4.67 -6.91
N LEU A 56 6.91 4.62 -6.05
CA LEU A 56 6.05 3.44 -5.93
C LEU A 56 5.25 3.15 -7.20
N ALA A 57 4.71 4.19 -7.84
CA ALA A 57 4.01 4.05 -9.10
C ALA A 57 4.92 3.55 -10.22
N ASP A 58 6.14 4.10 -10.33
CA ASP A 58 7.14 3.68 -11.32
C ASP A 58 7.53 2.21 -11.10
N LEU A 59 7.83 1.80 -9.85
CA LEU A 59 8.12 0.41 -9.50
C LEU A 59 6.96 -0.53 -9.82
N TRP A 60 5.73 -0.12 -9.50
CA TRP A 60 4.53 -0.92 -9.78
C TRP A 60 4.28 -1.10 -11.27
N SER A 61 4.57 -0.07 -12.08
CA SER A 61 4.34 -0.07 -13.53
C SER A 61 5.24 -1.03 -14.30
N VAL A 62 6.43 -1.33 -13.77
CA VAL A 62 7.40 -2.23 -14.40
C VAL A 62 7.42 -3.63 -13.77
N ALA A 63 6.76 -3.80 -12.63
CA ALA A 63 6.67 -5.06 -11.90
C ALA A 63 5.71 -6.05 -12.58
N ASN A 64 6.09 -7.32 -12.62
CA ASN A 64 5.17 -8.41 -12.96
C ASN A 64 4.23 -8.73 -11.77
N THR A 65 3.27 -9.63 -11.96
CA THR A 65 2.25 -9.94 -10.93
C THR A 65 2.86 -10.43 -9.60
N GLU A 66 3.89 -11.27 -9.65
CA GLU A 66 4.56 -11.76 -8.44
C GLU A 66 5.28 -10.62 -7.70
N GLU A 67 5.98 -9.76 -8.46
CA GLU A 67 6.67 -8.59 -7.91
C GLU A 67 5.69 -7.55 -7.33
N GLN A 68 4.54 -7.35 -7.97
CA GLN A 68 3.47 -6.49 -7.44
C GLN A 68 2.92 -7.02 -6.11
N HIS A 69 2.76 -8.34 -5.96
CA HIS A 69 2.41 -8.92 -4.66
C HIS A 69 3.50 -8.71 -3.60
N VAL A 70 4.78 -8.77 -3.99
CA VAL A 70 5.90 -8.46 -3.08
C VAL A 70 5.85 -6.99 -2.65
N ILE A 71 5.67 -6.07 -3.59
CA ILE A 71 5.55 -4.62 -3.29
C ILE A 71 4.37 -4.38 -2.35
N ALA A 72 3.21 -4.95 -2.65
CA ALA A 72 2.02 -4.87 -1.81
C ALA A 72 2.27 -5.36 -0.37
N ASN A 73 2.93 -6.52 -0.21
CA ASN A 73 3.28 -7.05 1.11
C ASN A 73 4.27 -6.15 1.86
N LEU A 74 5.25 -5.56 1.17
CA LEU A 74 6.19 -4.62 1.78
C LEU A 74 5.49 -3.33 2.23
N MET A 75 4.53 -2.83 1.45
CA MET A 75 3.72 -1.66 1.82
C MET A 75 2.90 -1.92 3.09
N VAL A 76 2.27 -3.10 3.21
CA VAL A 76 1.55 -3.50 4.43
C VAL A 76 2.48 -3.56 5.64
N ARG A 77 3.67 -4.14 5.48
CA ARG A 77 4.66 -4.19 6.57
C ARG A 77 5.16 -2.81 6.94
N LEU A 78 5.36 -1.91 5.98
CA LEU A 78 5.79 -0.55 6.19
C LEU A 78 4.78 0.22 7.05
N THR A 79 3.48 0.09 6.74
CA THR A 79 2.42 0.74 7.53
C THR A 79 2.34 0.19 8.96
N SER A 80 2.52 -1.12 9.15
CA SER A 80 2.55 -1.70 10.50
C SER A 80 3.81 -1.36 11.29
N HIS A 81 4.94 -1.08 10.63
CA HIS A 81 6.19 -0.71 11.30
C HIS A 81 6.19 0.76 11.76
N ASP A 82 5.52 1.63 11.00
CA ASP A 82 5.39 3.05 11.34
C ASP A 82 4.42 3.31 12.51
N GLU A 83 3.59 2.35 12.93
CA GLU A 83 2.78 2.47 14.17
C GLU A 83 3.56 2.17 15.45
N THR A 84 4.75 1.58 15.34
CA THR A 84 5.60 1.21 16.49
C THR A 84 6.62 2.28 16.90
N HIS A 85 6.65 3.44 16.24
CA HIS A 85 7.55 4.57 16.54
C HIS A 85 6.80 5.89 16.60
#